data_AF-A0A0N4TAL3-F1
#
_entry.id   AF-A0A0N4TAL3-F1
#
_cell.length_a   1.000
_cell.length_b   1.000
_cell.length_c   1.000
_cell.angle_alpha   90.00
_cell.angle_beta   90.00
_cell.angle_gamma   90.00
#
_symmetry.space_group_name_H-M   'P 1'
#
loop_
_entity.id
_entity.type
_entity.pdbx_description
1 polymer ?
#
loop_
_entity_poly.entity_id
_entity_poly.type
_entity_poly.pdbx_seq_one_letter_code
_entity_poly.pdbx_strand_id
1 'polypeptide(L)'
;MSVNGDLATITFTATSQMAPKAMLVVYTVRASNQEILVDATDFRVDGLFRNNVSLTADHTTAEPGTSVKYTIKADPESYCALLAVDQSVLLLKSGNDITKDLVEQDVEQYDTTIAGHGFRSWEADLRRRKRSVWYPWWGIGGKDAATIFDFN
;
A
#
# COMPACT_ATOMS: atom_id res chain seq x y z
N MET A 1 40.63 -16.56 3.03
CA MET A 1 40.39 -16.55 4.49
C MET A 1 39.11 -17.33 4.74
N SER A 2 39.20 -18.35 5.58
CA SER A 2 38.12 -19.27 5.95
C SER A 2 37.21 -18.58 6.96
N VAL A 3 35.89 -18.65 6.74
CA VAL A 3 34.88 -18.15 7.68
C VAL A 3 34.23 -19.37 8.32
N ASN A 4 34.31 -19.45 9.65
CA ASN A 4 33.61 -20.44 10.47
C ASN A 4 32.10 -20.15 10.43
N GLY A 5 31.28 -21.12 10.01
CA GLY A 5 29.85 -21.29 10.32
C GLY A 5 28.88 -20.10 10.18
N ASP A 6 28.08 -20.14 9.11
CA ASP A 6 26.65 -19.82 9.04
C ASP A 6 26.14 -18.38 9.27
N LEU A 7 26.71 -17.39 8.57
CA LEU A 7 26.04 -16.11 8.35
C LEU A 7 26.14 -15.72 6.86
N ALA A 8 24.98 -15.64 6.20
CA ALA A 8 24.84 -15.14 4.84
C ALA A 8 24.12 -13.78 4.88
N THR A 9 24.77 -12.73 4.38
CA THR A 9 24.19 -11.39 4.30
C THR A 9 23.75 -11.12 2.86
N ILE A 10 22.49 -10.73 2.69
CA ILE A 10 21.92 -10.34 1.40
C ILE A 10 21.68 -8.83 1.43
N THR A 11 22.18 -8.12 0.41
CA THR A 11 22.00 -6.68 0.24
C THR A 11 21.42 -6.40 -1.14
N PHE A 12 20.35 -5.62 -1.19
CA PHE A 12 19.74 -5.16 -2.44
C PHE A 12 19.25 -3.73 -2.27
N THR A 13 19.12 -3.01 -3.37
CA THR A 13 18.57 -1.65 -3.38
C THR A 13 17.06 -1.72 -3.45
N ALA A 14 16.38 -1.16 -2.45
CA ALA A 14 14.93 -1.03 -2.47
C ALA A 14 14.50 -0.11 -3.63
N THR A 15 13.44 -0.49 -4.35
CA THR A 15 12.89 0.27 -5.47
C THR A 15 11.45 0.68 -5.18
N SER A 16 10.95 1.73 -5.82
CA SER A 16 9.57 2.20 -5.66
C SER A 16 8.52 1.21 -6.20
N GLN A 17 8.92 0.11 -6.85
CA GLN A 17 8.05 -1.00 -7.22
C GLN A 17 7.77 -1.95 -6.04
N MET A 18 8.55 -1.84 -4.96
CA MET A 18 8.41 -2.64 -3.74
C MET A 18 7.53 -1.94 -2.68
N ALA A 19 7.08 -0.71 -2.95
CA ALA A 19 6.20 0.05 -2.07
C ALA A 19 4.73 -0.39 -2.21
N PRO A 20 3.90 -0.30 -1.14
CA PRO A 20 4.26 0.17 0.21
C PRO A 20 4.88 -0.93 1.08
N LYS A 21 4.68 -2.20 0.71
CA LYS A 21 5.16 -3.38 1.41
C LYS A 21 5.70 -4.40 0.41
N ALA A 22 6.83 -5.02 0.74
CA ALA A 22 7.39 -6.13 -0.01
C ALA A 22 7.76 -7.29 0.91
N MET A 23 7.81 -8.48 0.34
CA MET A 23 8.14 -9.72 1.02
C MET A 23 9.42 -10.31 0.42
N LEU A 24 10.37 -10.64 1.29
CA LEU A 24 11.58 -11.38 0.93
C LEU A 24 11.38 -12.84 1.31
N VAL A 25 11.45 -13.74 0.33
CA VAL A 25 11.39 -15.19 0.53
C VAL A 25 12.76 -15.79 0.23
N VAL A 26 13.29 -16.58 1.16
CA VAL A 26 14.59 -17.25 1.03
C VAL A 26 14.38 -18.74 1.23
N TYR A 27 14.86 -19.56 0.30
CA TYR A 27 14.77 -21.02 0.41
C TYR A 27 16.12 -21.69 0.18
N THR A 28 16.28 -22.88 0.73
CA THR A 28 17.43 -23.75 0.48
C THR A 28 16.98 -25.21 0.41
N VAL A 29 17.68 -26.00 -0.40
CA VAL A 29 17.43 -27.44 -0.55
C VAL A 29 18.58 -28.20 0.10
N ARG A 30 18.26 -28.98 1.13
CA ARG A 30 19.24 -29.78 1.84
C ARG A 30 19.62 -31.00 1.01
N ALA A 31 20.89 -31.07 0.59
CA ALA A 31 21.38 -32.12 -0.30
C ALA A 31 21.23 -33.56 0.28
N SER A 32 21.21 -33.72 1.60
CA SER A 32 21.17 -35.04 2.25
C SER A 32 19.83 -35.74 2.17
N ASN A 33 18.72 -35.00 2.23
CA ASN A 33 17.36 -35.55 2.29
C ASN A 33 16.39 -34.88 1.30
N GLN A 34 16.88 -33.97 0.44
CA GLN A 34 16.08 -33.19 -0.50
C GLN A 34 14.96 -32.37 0.17
N GLU A 35 15.12 -32.05 1.44
CA GLU A 35 14.21 -31.20 2.20
C GLU A 35 14.38 -29.74 1.79
N ILE A 36 13.26 -29.04 1.63
CA ILE A 36 13.24 -27.61 1.32
C ILE A 36 13.00 -26.86 2.63
N LEU A 37 13.96 -26.02 3.01
CA LEU A 37 13.80 -25.07 4.10
C LEU A 37 13.46 -23.71 3.50
N VAL A 38 12.43 -23.06 4.02
CA VAL A 38 12.01 -21.75 3.54
C VAL A 38 11.78 -20.82 4.72
N ASP A 39 12.18 -19.56 4.54
CA ASP A 39 11.87 -18.47 5.44
C ASP A 39 11.37 -17.26 4.63
N ALA A 40 10.51 -16.45 5.24
CA ALA A 40 9.92 -15.29 4.59
C ALA A 40 9.80 -14.13 5.59
N THR A 41 10.06 -12.91 5.11
CA THR A 41 9.95 -11.71 5.94
C THR A 41 9.43 -10.52 5.16
N ASP A 42 8.50 -9.80 5.76
CA ASP A 42 7.91 -8.57 5.21
C ASP A 42 8.69 -7.34 5.65
N PHE A 43 8.79 -6.35 4.77
CA PHE A 43 9.36 -5.04 5.07
C PHE A 43 8.61 -3.93 4.33
N ARG A 44 8.60 -2.74 4.95
CA ARG A 44 7.99 -1.55 4.35
C ARG A 44 8.99 -0.82 3.44
N VAL A 45 8.48 -0.29 2.33
CA VAL A 45 9.26 0.45 1.36
C VAL A 45 8.55 1.75 1.02
N ASP A 46 9.27 2.86 1.18
CA ASP A 46 8.79 4.17 0.81
C ASP A 46 8.75 4.36 -0.72
N GLY A 47 7.98 5.35 -1.17
CA GLY A 47 7.95 5.75 -2.58
C GLY A 47 6.80 5.15 -3.39
N LEU A 48 5.67 4.84 -2.72
CA LEU A 48 4.41 4.49 -3.39
C LEU A 48 4.01 5.52 -4.45
N PHE A 49 4.13 6.81 -4.11
CA PHE A 49 3.87 7.92 -5.03
C PHE A 49 5.17 8.36 -5.71
N ARG A 50 5.35 7.95 -6.97
CA ARG A 50 6.56 8.29 -7.74
C ARG A 50 6.62 9.75 -8.16
N ASN A 51 5.47 10.28 -8.56
CA ASN A 51 5.36 11.64 -9.03
C ASN A 51 5.20 12.59 -7.85
N ASN A 52 6.10 13.56 -7.74
CA ASN A 52 5.99 14.59 -6.73
C ASN A 52 5.28 15.82 -7.30
N VAL A 53 4.06 16.05 -6.85
CA VAL A 53 3.24 17.19 -7.29
C VAL A 53 3.21 18.27 -6.21
N SER A 54 3.49 19.51 -6.61
CA SER A 54 3.33 20.68 -5.75
C SER A 54 2.43 21.72 -6.42
N LEU A 55 1.55 22.32 -5.63
CA LEU A 55 0.65 23.40 -6.03
C LEU A 55 0.98 24.63 -5.20
N THR A 56 1.18 25.76 -5.87
CA THR A 56 1.40 27.06 -5.23
C THR A 56 0.45 28.08 -5.83
N ALA A 57 -0.09 28.96 -4.97
CA ALA A 57 -0.88 30.11 -5.38
C ALA A 57 -0.06 31.38 -5.13
N ASP A 58 -0.27 32.40 -5.96
CA ASP A 58 0.33 33.72 -5.78
C ASP A 58 -0.27 34.48 -4.59
N HIS A 59 -1.54 34.23 -4.27
CA HIS A 59 -2.27 34.83 -3.17
C HIS A 59 -2.88 33.77 -2.25
N THR A 60 -2.79 34.00 -0.94
CA THR A 60 -3.46 33.17 0.08
C THR A 60 -4.91 33.60 0.32
N THR A 61 -5.24 34.85 0.01
CA THR A 61 -6.57 35.45 0.11
C THR A 61 -6.82 36.35 -1.09
N ALA A 62 -8.04 36.34 -1.63
CA ALA A 62 -8.42 37.13 -2.79
C ALA A 62 -9.83 37.70 -2.61
N GLU A 63 -10.05 38.93 -3.11
CA GLU A 63 -11.40 39.51 -3.15
C GLU A 63 -12.20 38.92 -4.32
N PRO A 64 -13.54 38.88 -4.24
CA PRO A 64 -14.38 38.42 -5.34
C PRO A 64 -14.06 39.13 -6.65
N GLY A 65 -13.86 38.36 -7.73
CA GLY A 65 -13.49 38.89 -9.04
C GLY A 65 -11.98 39.14 -9.25
N THR A 66 -11.15 38.95 -8.21
CA THR A 66 -9.70 39.00 -8.34
C THR A 66 -9.19 37.77 -9.08
N SER A 67 -8.23 37.96 -9.99
CA SER A 67 -7.55 36.85 -10.66
C SER A 67 -6.48 36.25 -9.74
N VAL A 68 -6.47 34.93 -9.59
CA VAL A 68 -5.49 34.18 -8.79
C VAL A 68 -4.72 33.25 -9.72
N LYS A 69 -3.39 33.25 -9.64
CA LYS A 69 -2.53 32.39 -10.46
C LYS A 69 -2.06 31.18 -9.67
N TYR A 70 -2.39 30.00 -10.20
CA TYR A 70 -1.90 28.72 -9.68
C TYR A 70 -0.70 28.23 -10.50
N THR A 71 0.36 27.80 -9.81
CA THR A 71 1.53 27.17 -10.40
C THR A 71 1.64 25.74 -9.90
N ILE A 72 1.56 24.78 -10.83
CA ILE A 72 1.72 23.36 -10.57
C ILE A 72 3.12 22.95 -11.02
N LYS A 73 3.82 22.18 -10.18
CA LYS A 73 5.05 21.47 -10.57
C LYS A 73 4.82 19.98 -10.39
N ALA A 74 5.14 19.21 -11.42
CA ALA A 74 5.05 17.76 -11.47
C ALA A 74 6.11 17.23 -12.43
N ASP A 75 6.31 15.93 -12.45
CA ASP A 75 7.22 15.29 -13.41
C ASP A 75 6.73 15.49 -14.86
N PRO A 76 7.64 15.47 -15.86
CA PRO A 76 7.27 15.56 -17.27
C PRO A 76 6.19 14.55 -17.65
N GLU A 77 5.29 14.93 -18.57
CA GLU A 77 4.19 14.08 -19.06
C GLU A 77 3.16 13.67 -18.00
N SER A 78 3.17 14.30 -16.82
CA SER A 78 2.15 14.09 -15.79
C SER A 78 0.80 14.71 -16.18
N TYR A 79 -0.28 13.99 -15.92
CA TYR A 79 -1.63 14.54 -15.97
C TYR A 79 -1.99 15.19 -14.63
N CYS A 80 -2.24 16.49 -14.64
CA CYS A 80 -2.63 17.25 -13.44
C CYS A 80 -4.06 17.76 -13.58
N ALA A 81 -4.93 17.37 -12.66
CA ALA A 81 -6.30 17.87 -12.54
C ALA A 81 -6.45 18.71 -11.27
N LEU A 82 -7.18 19.83 -11.38
CA LEU A 82 -7.52 20.69 -10.25
C LEU A 82 -9.02 20.59 -9.97
N LEU A 83 -9.37 20.55 -8.68
CA LEU A 83 -10.74 20.65 -8.21
C LEU A 83 -10.82 21.84 -7.25
N ALA A 84 -11.75 22.76 -7.52
CA ALA A 84 -12.09 23.85 -6.62
C ALA A 84 -13.42 23.51 -5.93
N VAL A 85 -13.42 23.53 -4.59
CA VAL A 85 -14.58 23.20 -3.76
C VAL A 85 -14.89 24.38 -2.85
N ASP A 86 -16.17 24.75 -2.75
CA ASP A 86 -16.63 25.75 -1.79
C ASP A 86 -16.59 25.17 -0.36
N GLN A 87 -16.07 25.94 0.60
CA GLN A 87 -15.92 25.48 1.99
C GLN A 87 -17.25 25.09 2.64
N SER A 88 -18.38 25.68 2.24
CA SER A 88 -19.70 25.34 2.77
C SER A 88 -20.11 23.90 2.44
N VAL A 89 -19.62 23.32 1.33
CA VAL A 89 -19.91 21.94 0.92
C VAL A 89 -19.24 20.92 1.85
N LEU A 90 -18.10 21.28 2.44
CA LEU A 90 -17.40 20.43 3.41
C LEU A 90 -18.23 20.19 4.69
N LEU A 91 -19.23 21.04 4.97
CA LEU A 91 -20.14 20.89 6.11
C LEU A 91 -21.23 19.82 5.88
N LEU A 92 -21.51 19.47 4.62
CA LEU A 92 -22.61 18.56 4.28
C LEU A 92 -22.23 17.09 4.50
N LYS A 93 -21.04 16.69 4.03
CA LYS A 93 -20.52 15.33 4.20
C LYS A 93 -19.01 15.32 3.97
N SER A 94 -18.25 14.89 4.97
CA SER A 94 -16.82 14.63 4.87
C SER A 94 -16.54 13.15 4.57
N GLY A 95 -15.33 12.84 4.09
CA GLY A 95 -14.84 11.46 3.96
C GLY A 95 -14.82 10.87 2.54
N ASN A 96 -15.16 11.65 1.51
CA ASN A 96 -15.03 11.24 0.11
C ASN A 96 -13.74 11.76 -0.57
N ASP A 97 -12.87 12.42 0.19
CA ASP A 97 -11.61 12.94 -0.33
C ASP A 97 -10.60 11.82 -0.51
N ILE A 98 -9.92 11.81 -1.66
CA ILE A 98 -8.85 10.85 -1.93
C ILE A 98 -7.58 11.38 -1.26
N THR A 99 -7.15 10.72 -0.19
CA THR A 99 -5.90 11.03 0.53
C THR A 99 -4.80 10.03 0.19
N LYS A 100 -3.54 10.39 0.48
CA LYS A 100 -2.40 9.48 0.29
C LYS A 100 -2.56 8.20 1.13
N ASP A 101 -2.95 8.37 2.39
CA ASP A 101 -3.15 7.27 3.33
C ASP A 101 -4.27 6.32 2.86
N LEU A 102 -5.34 6.86 2.28
CA LEU A 102 -6.42 6.05 1.72
C LEU A 102 -5.93 5.16 0.57
N VAL A 103 -5.13 5.73 -0.33
CA VAL A 103 -4.55 4.97 -1.46
C VAL A 103 -3.55 3.92 -0.96
N GLU A 104 -2.71 4.26 0.03
CA GLU A 104 -1.78 3.31 0.63
C GLU A 104 -2.52 2.13 1.28
N GLN A 105 -3.54 2.41 2.10
CA GLN A 105 -4.37 1.40 2.73
C GLN A 105 -5.14 0.53 1.72
N ASP A 106 -5.63 1.12 0.63
CA ASP A 106 -6.33 0.39 -0.42
C ASP A 106 -5.39 -0.56 -1.17
N VAL A 107 -4.18 -0.09 -1.53
CA VAL A 107 -3.15 -0.93 -2.17
C VAL A 107 -2.73 -2.08 -1.26
N GLU A 108 -2.55 -1.86 0.05
CA GLU A 108 -2.23 -2.92 1.01
C GLU A 108 -3.29 -4.05 1.05
N GLN A 109 -4.57 -3.76 0.76
CA GLN A 109 -5.62 -4.79 0.72
C GLN A 109 -5.51 -5.75 -0.47
N TYR A 110 -4.73 -5.42 -1.50
CA TYR A 110 -4.50 -6.30 -2.64
C TYR A 110 -3.44 -7.37 -2.37
N ASP A 111 -2.80 -7.35 -1.20
CA ASP A 111 -1.85 -8.38 -0.80
C ASP A 111 -2.54 -9.75 -0.70
N THR A 112 -2.08 -10.70 -1.51
CA THR A 112 -2.62 -12.05 -1.62
C THR A 112 -2.02 -13.03 -0.60
N THR A 113 -0.99 -12.63 0.15
CA THR A 113 -0.31 -13.48 1.14
C THR A 113 -1.14 -13.73 2.41
N ILE A 114 -2.29 -13.07 2.54
CA ILE A 114 -3.17 -13.18 3.69
C ILE A 114 -4.35 -14.10 3.38
N ALA A 115 -4.30 -15.30 3.96
CA ALA A 115 -5.43 -16.23 3.99
C ALA A 115 -6.61 -15.62 4.77
N GLY A 116 -7.65 -15.13 4.08
CA GLY A 116 -8.92 -14.78 4.71
C GLY A 116 -9.39 -13.32 4.62
N HIS A 117 -8.72 -12.43 3.87
CA HIS A 117 -9.27 -11.09 3.59
C HIS A 117 -10.33 -11.11 2.47
N GLY A 118 -11.51 -11.64 2.79
CA GLY A 118 -12.72 -11.57 1.95
C GLY A 118 -13.55 -10.29 2.12
N PHE A 119 -12.94 -9.19 2.56
CA PHE A 119 -13.63 -7.91 2.75
C PHE A 119 -12.83 -6.75 2.17
N ARG A 120 -13.16 -6.39 0.92
CA ARG A 120 -12.71 -5.15 0.28
C ARG A 120 -13.72 -4.04 0.60
N SER A 121 -13.26 -2.83 0.90
CA SER A 121 -14.15 -1.72 1.28
C SER A 121 -15.20 -1.41 0.20
N TRP A 122 -14.85 -1.52 -1.09
CA TRP A 122 -15.75 -1.30 -2.23
C TRP A 122 -16.73 -2.47 -2.48
N GLU A 123 -16.48 -3.65 -1.92
CA GLU A 123 -17.44 -4.76 -1.95
C GLU A 123 -18.58 -4.59 -0.92
N ALA A 124 -18.49 -3.59 -0.03
CA ALA A 124 -19.50 -3.32 0.99
C ALA A 124 -20.81 -2.76 0.39
N ASP A 125 -20.73 -1.94 -0.67
CA ASP A 125 -21.91 -1.28 -1.27
C ASP A 125 -22.73 -2.18 -2.21
N LEU A 126 -22.20 -3.35 -2.59
CA LEU A 126 -22.90 -4.31 -3.46
C LEU A 126 -23.56 -5.47 -2.69
N ARG A 127 -23.37 -5.59 -1.37
CA ARG A 127 -23.88 -6.73 -0.59
C ARG A 127 -25.21 -6.38 0.09
N ARG A 128 -26.31 -6.92 -0.46
CA ARG A 128 -27.61 -6.99 0.25
C ARG A 128 -27.39 -7.60 1.63
N ARG A 129 -27.83 -6.90 2.68
CA ARG A 129 -27.91 -7.40 4.06
C ARG A 129 -28.55 -8.79 4.09
N LYS A 130 -27.74 -9.83 4.31
CA LYS A 130 -28.21 -11.10 4.88
C LYS A 130 -27.39 -11.44 6.11
N ARG A 131 -28.10 -11.31 7.23
CA ARG A 131 -28.01 -11.96 8.56
C ARG A 131 -26.66 -12.53 9.01
N SER A 132 -26.15 -11.91 10.08
CA SER A 132 -25.50 -12.51 11.26
C SER A 132 -24.75 -13.83 11.05
N VAL A 133 -23.44 -13.73 10.82
CA VAL A 133 -22.50 -14.81 11.10
C VAL A 133 -21.47 -14.25 12.08
N TRP A 134 -21.44 -14.85 13.27
CA TRP A 134 -20.44 -14.61 14.30
C TRP A 134 -19.18 -15.41 13.94
N TYR A 135 -18.04 -14.74 13.84
CA TYR A 135 -16.71 -15.36 13.69
C TYR A 135 -15.79 -14.84 14.81
N PRO A 136 -15.45 -15.67 15.80
CA PRO A 136 -14.36 -15.37 16.72
C PRO A 136 -13.03 -15.78 16.06
N TRP A 137 -11.94 -15.09 16.44
CA TRP A 137 -10.51 -15.34 16.12
C TRP A 137 -9.86 -14.49 15.00
N TRP A 138 -9.46 -13.29 15.43
CA TRP A 138 -8.27 -12.50 15.11
C TRP A 138 -7.22 -13.07 14.13
N GLY A 139 -6.99 -12.33 13.05
CA GLY A 139 -5.68 -11.97 12.50
C GLY A 139 -4.67 -13.09 12.26
N ILE A 140 -4.77 -13.75 11.11
CA ILE A 140 -3.67 -14.51 10.52
C ILE A 140 -3.30 -13.81 9.20
N GLY A 141 -2.50 -12.75 9.33
CA GLY A 141 -1.71 -12.21 8.21
C GLY A 141 -0.38 -12.95 8.20
N GLY A 142 -0.05 -13.60 7.09
CA GLY A 142 1.11 -14.49 6.97
C GLY A 142 2.41 -13.79 7.37
N LYS A 143 3.00 -14.25 8.47
CA LYS A 143 4.38 -13.90 8.88
C LYS A 143 5.34 -15.08 8.68
N ASP A 144 4.85 -16.20 8.17
CA ASP A 144 5.54 -17.49 8.13
C ASP A 144 5.54 -18.09 6.73
N ALA A 145 6.65 -18.73 6.37
CA ALA A 145 6.81 -19.37 5.07
C ALA A 145 5.78 -20.48 4.82
N ALA A 146 5.29 -21.14 5.88
CA ALA A 146 4.27 -22.19 5.79
C ALA A 146 3.01 -21.72 5.04
N THR A 147 2.50 -20.53 5.38
CA THR A 147 1.31 -19.96 4.73
C THR A 147 1.48 -19.73 3.23
N ILE A 148 2.71 -19.56 2.73
CA ILE A 148 2.98 -19.30 1.30
C ILE A 148 2.97 -20.60 0.48
N PHE A 149 3.44 -21.71 1.04
CA PHE A 149 3.59 -22.98 0.32
C PHE A 149 2.44 -23.97 0.55
N ASP A 150 1.57 -23.72 1.53
CA ASP A 150 0.42 -24.59 1.83
C ASP A 150 -0.80 -24.39 0.89
N PHE A 151 -0.69 -23.53 -0.15
CA PHE A 151 -1.78 -23.22 -1.10
C PHE A 151 -1.81 -24.05 -2.39
N ASN A 152 -1.18 -25.23 -2.43
CA ASN A 152 -1.22 -26.10 -3.61
C ASN A 152 -1.67 -27.52 -3.28
#